data_AF-A0A525JPK5-F1
#
_entry.id   AF-A0A525JPK5-F1
#
_cell.length_a   1.000
_cell.length_b   1.000
_cell.length_c   1.000
_cell.angle_alpha   90.00
_cell.angle_beta   90.00
_cell.angle_gamma   90.00
#
_symmetry.space_group_name_H-M   'P 1'
#
loop_
_entity.id
_entity.type
_entity.pdbx_description
1 polymer ?
#
loop_
_entity_poly.entity_id
_entity_poly.type
_entity_poly.pdbx_seq_one_letter_code
_entity_poly.pdbx_strand_id
1 'polypeptide(L)'
;MDASASWDPRITPLRDGIASRALEGLVRAEVYLDCKSLTCTAPAAGIHRAPDLASEQMDQLLFGEAFDAIEEEGGFLWGQARRDGYVGFAPTAALAAPGPEATHRVAAVRTYAFAEPSIKSRASGPYSMNALVAVEATEGRLAKVVGAGWMAAEHLTPIGTFESDIAGVAERFLGAPYLWGGRESLGLDCSGLVQAAMFACGLACPRDADQQAELGREIGQADFGRGDLVFWKGHVGIGLDRPSAKGGRIVHANGFHMAVAIEPLEAAIVRIDAAGAGQPTGFRRL
;
A
#
# COMPACT_ATOMS: atom_id res chain seq x y z
N MET A 1 -11.68 37.63 3.02
CA MET A 1 -12.21 36.37 2.46
C MET A 1 -11.08 35.38 2.52
N ASP A 2 -10.93 34.72 3.66
CA ASP A 2 -9.83 33.80 3.91
C ASP A 2 -10.45 32.45 4.23
N ALA A 3 -10.61 31.66 3.18
CA ALA A 3 -10.93 30.25 3.25
C ALA A 3 -9.95 29.59 2.29
N SER A 4 -8.67 29.56 2.69
CA SER A 4 -7.73 28.67 2.04
C SER A 4 -8.35 27.27 2.11
N ALA A 5 -8.72 26.70 0.97
CA ALA A 5 -9.00 25.28 0.91
C ALA A 5 -7.77 24.59 1.52
N SER A 6 -7.96 23.91 2.66
CA SER A 6 -6.91 23.14 3.29
C SER A 6 -6.73 21.90 2.42
N TRP A 7 -5.81 21.98 1.45
CA TRP A 7 -5.42 20.83 0.64
C TRP A 7 -4.83 19.76 1.54
N ASP A 8 -5.19 18.49 1.31
CA ASP A 8 -4.58 17.38 2.04
C ASP A 8 -3.14 17.18 1.53
N PRO A 9 -2.11 17.46 2.35
CA PRO A 9 -0.72 17.41 1.92
C PRO A 9 -0.26 15.99 1.58
N ARG A 10 -1.02 14.96 1.99
CA ARG A 10 -0.71 13.55 1.69
C ARG A 10 -1.01 13.18 0.25
N ILE A 11 -1.86 13.92 -0.43
CA ILE A 11 -2.27 13.64 -1.83
C ILE A 11 -2.13 14.85 -2.76
N THR A 12 -1.75 15.99 -2.20
CA THR A 12 -1.52 17.23 -2.95
C THR A 12 -0.02 17.54 -2.93
N PRO A 13 0.71 17.42 -4.06
CA PRO A 13 2.14 17.70 -4.11
C PRO A 13 2.41 19.21 -4.05
N LEU A 14 2.25 19.77 -2.84
CA LEU A 14 2.46 21.17 -2.45
C LEU A 14 3.19 21.20 -1.10
N ARG A 15 4.35 21.85 -1.04
CA ARG A 15 5.14 22.01 0.19
C ARG A 15 5.97 23.28 0.12
N ASP A 16 5.97 24.09 1.18
CA ASP A 16 6.87 25.24 1.35
C ASP A 16 6.94 26.20 0.15
N GLY A 17 5.80 26.47 -0.50
CA GLY A 17 5.72 27.34 -1.68
C GLY A 17 6.09 26.67 -3.00
N ILE A 18 6.49 25.40 -3.00
CA ILE A 18 6.76 24.57 -4.18
C ILE A 18 5.55 23.68 -4.46
N ALA A 19 5.13 23.62 -5.72
CA ALA A 19 4.09 22.69 -6.17
C ALA A 19 4.54 21.93 -7.43
N SER A 20 3.95 20.76 -7.66
CA SER A 20 3.99 20.12 -8.98
C SER A 20 3.41 21.07 -10.04
N ARG A 21 4.00 21.10 -11.24
CA ARG A 21 3.47 21.84 -12.40
C ARG A 21 2.03 21.45 -12.74
N ALA A 22 1.59 20.23 -12.42
CA ALA A 22 0.20 19.82 -12.61
C ALA A 22 -0.81 20.64 -11.80
N LEU A 23 -0.37 21.37 -10.77
CA LEU A 23 -1.21 22.25 -9.93
C LEU A 23 -1.19 23.72 -10.38
N GLU A 24 -0.48 24.06 -11.47
CA GLU A 24 -0.41 25.42 -12.01
C GLU A 24 -1.82 25.91 -12.41
N GLY A 25 -2.22 27.05 -11.83
CA GLY A 25 -3.56 27.61 -12.00
C GLY A 25 -4.66 26.99 -11.14
N LEU A 26 -4.38 25.91 -10.41
CA LEU A 26 -5.33 25.25 -9.48
C LEU A 26 -5.05 25.61 -8.01
N VAL A 27 -3.78 25.66 -7.65
CA VAL A 27 -3.31 25.91 -6.27
C VAL A 27 -2.29 27.02 -6.31
N ARG A 28 -2.29 27.93 -5.32
CA ARG A 28 -1.29 29.00 -5.22
C ARG A 28 0.04 28.44 -4.69
N ALA A 29 1.11 28.61 -5.45
CA ALA A 29 2.48 28.31 -5.07
C ALA A 29 3.42 29.44 -5.53
N GLU A 30 4.61 29.52 -4.95
CA GLU A 30 5.66 30.45 -5.38
C GLU A 30 6.36 29.94 -6.65
N VAL A 31 6.56 28.62 -6.74
CA VAL A 31 7.21 27.95 -7.86
C VAL A 31 6.46 26.66 -8.22
N TYR A 32 6.37 26.39 -9.51
CA TYR A 32 5.85 25.15 -10.06
C TYR A 32 6.96 24.39 -10.79
N LEU A 33 7.19 23.14 -10.40
CA LEU A 33 8.28 22.30 -10.92
C LEU A 33 7.75 21.10 -11.70
N ASP A 34 8.44 20.75 -12.78
CA ASP A 34 8.17 19.53 -13.54
C ASP A 34 8.56 18.30 -12.73
N CYS A 35 7.74 17.25 -12.81
CA CYS A 35 8.07 15.98 -12.19
C CYS A 35 8.99 15.13 -13.09
N LYS A 36 9.94 14.43 -12.48
CA LYS A 36 10.73 13.37 -13.10
C LYS A 36 10.15 12.02 -12.69
N SER A 37 9.63 11.27 -13.66
CA SER A 37 9.17 9.89 -13.43
C SER A 37 10.35 8.97 -13.15
N LEU A 38 10.29 8.27 -12.03
CA LEU A 38 11.25 7.26 -11.59
C LEU A 38 10.53 5.96 -11.22
N THR A 39 11.28 4.88 -11.04
CA THR A 39 10.76 3.58 -10.63
C THR A 39 11.54 3.03 -9.43
N CYS A 40 10.83 2.44 -8.48
CA CYS A 40 11.43 1.77 -7.32
C CYS A 40 12.16 0.50 -7.76
N THR A 41 13.46 0.42 -7.50
CA THR A 41 14.31 -0.75 -7.80
C THR A 41 14.64 -1.57 -6.56
N ALA A 42 14.33 -1.06 -5.37
CA ALA A 42 14.39 -1.84 -4.13
C ALA A 42 13.14 -2.76 -4.02
N PRO A 43 13.21 -3.88 -3.27
CA PRO A 43 12.02 -4.70 -3.01
C PRO A 43 10.88 -3.91 -2.35
N ALA A 44 11.24 -3.02 -1.41
CA ALA A 44 10.39 -1.99 -0.83
C ALA A 44 11.25 -0.78 -0.42
N ALA A 45 10.65 0.40 -0.38
CA ALA A 45 11.28 1.64 0.09
C ALA A 45 10.27 2.52 0.82
N GLY A 46 10.63 3.06 1.99
CA GLY A 46 9.74 3.96 2.74
C GLY A 46 9.49 5.28 2.01
N ILE A 47 8.27 5.79 2.16
CA ILE A 47 7.92 7.19 1.93
C ILE A 47 7.79 7.84 3.31
N HIS A 48 8.62 8.84 3.55
CA HIS A 48 8.82 9.45 4.85
C HIS A 48 8.22 10.85 4.92
N ARG A 49 7.92 11.31 6.14
CA ARG A 49 7.40 12.66 6.42
C ARG A 49 8.43 13.75 6.12
N ALA A 50 9.71 13.47 6.32
CA ALA A 50 10.82 14.40 6.13
C ALA A 50 11.98 13.69 5.39
N PRO A 51 12.98 14.42 4.85
CA PRO A 51 14.13 13.82 4.15
C PRO A 51 15.14 13.22 5.16
N ASP A 52 14.67 12.32 6.02
CA ASP A 52 15.43 11.66 7.07
C ASP A 52 14.86 10.25 7.31
N LEU A 53 15.73 9.24 7.33
CA LEU A 53 15.35 7.86 7.62
C LEU A 53 14.84 7.67 9.05
N ALA A 54 15.20 8.56 9.97
CA ALA A 54 14.66 8.58 11.32
C ALA A 54 13.27 9.24 11.41
N SER A 55 12.82 9.92 10.35
CA SER A 55 11.47 10.49 10.31
C SER A 55 10.41 9.42 10.08
N GLU A 56 9.20 9.72 10.51
CA GLU A 56 8.05 8.83 10.39
C GLU A 56 7.88 8.31 8.96
N GLN A 57 7.84 6.98 8.80
CA GLN A 57 7.38 6.34 7.59
C GLN A 57 5.86 6.42 7.52
N MET A 58 5.35 6.98 6.42
CA MET A 58 3.92 7.16 6.18
C MET A 58 3.39 6.11 5.19
N ASP A 59 4.23 5.72 4.21
CA ASP A 59 3.89 4.72 3.20
C ASP A 59 5.15 3.97 2.72
N GLN A 60 5.02 3.06 1.76
CA GLN A 60 6.12 2.47 1.01
C GLN A 60 5.87 2.47 -0.51
N LEU A 61 6.94 2.49 -1.29
CA LEU A 61 6.96 2.03 -2.68
C LEU A 61 7.36 0.55 -2.68
N LEU A 62 6.72 -0.24 -3.54
CA LEU A 62 7.17 -1.61 -3.84
C LEU A 62 7.95 -1.62 -5.15
N PHE A 63 8.74 -2.68 -5.37
CA PHE A 63 9.50 -2.86 -6.61
C PHE A 63 8.62 -2.65 -7.86
N GLY A 64 9.16 -1.91 -8.82
CA GLY A 64 8.52 -1.61 -10.10
C GLY A 64 7.48 -0.48 -10.07
N GLU A 65 7.17 0.07 -8.90
CA GLU A 65 6.22 1.17 -8.80
C GLU A 65 6.84 2.51 -9.19
N ALA A 66 6.02 3.36 -9.81
CA ALA A 66 6.43 4.67 -10.27
C ALA A 66 6.31 5.72 -9.16
N PHE A 67 7.29 6.61 -9.13
CA PHE A 67 7.33 7.79 -8.27
C PHE A 67 7.67 9.02 -9.11
N ASP A 68 6.81 10.03 -9.04
CA ASP A 68 6.96 11.30 -9.73
C ASP A 68 7.69 12.28 -8.81
N ALA A 69 9.03 12.32 -8.93
CA ALA A 69 9.91 13.14 -8.10
C ALA A 69 9.88 14.61 -8.57
N ILE A 70 9.82 15.54 -7.62
CA ILE A 70 9.70 16.98 -7.87
C ILE A 70 10.97 17.71 -7.44
N GLU A 71 11.48 17.36 -6.26
CA GLU A 71 12.65 18.00 -5.66
C GLU A 71 13.54 16.96 -4.99
N GLU A 72 14.86 17.19 -5.00
CA GLU A 72 15.83 16.37 -4.28
C GLU A 72 16.39 17.16 -3.09
N GLU A 73 16.39 16.54 -1.92
CA GLU A 73 16.88 17.12 -0.68
C GLU A 73 17.49 16.04 0.20
N GLY A 74 18.75 16.21 0.63
CA GLY A 74 19.36 15.35 1.66
C GLY A 74 19.48 13.86 1.29
N GLY A 75 19.54 13.51 0.00
CA GLY A 75 19.53 12.12 -0.46
C GLY A 75 18.12 11.51 -0.57
N PHE A 76 17.08 12.32 -0.43
CA PHE A 76 15.69 11.95 -0.66
C PHE A 76 15.11 12.73 -1.84
N LEU A 77 14.08 12.15 -2.44
CA LEU A 77 13.26 12.76 -3.46
C LEU A 77 11.90 13.05 -2.86
N TRP A 78 11.52 14.31 -2.78
CA TRP A 78 10.15 14.69 -2.49
C TRP A 78 9.32 14.61 -3.76
N GLY A 79 8.16 13.97 -3.68
CA GLY A 79 7.33 13.70 -4.85
C GLY A 79 6.10 12.89 -4.51
N GLN A 80 5.54 12.25 -5.53
CA GLN A 80 4.26 11.57 -5.44
C GLN A 80 4.33 10.12 -5.97
N ALA A 81 3.85 9.17 -5.18
CA ALA A 81 3.63 7.80 -5.62
C ALA A 81 2.47 7.76 -6.62
N ARG A 82 2.71 7.25 -7.83
CA ARG A 82 1.69 7.26 -8.89
C ARG A 82 0.53 6.29 -8.62
N ARG A 83 0.77 5.30 -7.78
CA ARG A 83 -0.17 4.20 -7.46
C ARG A 83 -1.45 4.69 -6.79
N ASP A 84 -1.31 5.56 -5.79
CA ASP A 84 -2.40 6.03 -4.92
C ASP A 84 -2.35 7.55 -4.69
N GLY A 85 -1.39 8.24 -5.31
CA GLY A 85 -1.21 9.69 -5.18
C GLY A 85 -0.50 10.09 -3.90
N TYR A 86 0.07 9.17 -3.12
CA TYR A 86 0.66 9.54 -1.83
C TYR A 86 1.92 10.39 -1.97
N VAL A 87 2.02 11.46 -1.20
CA VAL A 87 3.10 12.46 -1.26
C VAL A 87 4.02 12.29 -0.07
N GLY A 88 5.33 12.38 -0.32
CA GLY A 88 6.34 12.36 0.74
C GLY A 88 7.76 12.23 0.19
N PHE A 89 8.69 11.82 1.05
CA PHE A 89 10.11 11.70 0.74
C PHE A 89 10.52 10.24 0.56
N ALA A 90 11.01 9.88 -0.62
CA ALA A 90 11.54 8.56 -0.91
C ALA A 90 13.08 8.60 -1.03
N PRO A 91 13.83 7.61 -0.51
CA PRO A 91 15.28 7.57 -0.64
C PRO A 91 15.71 7.52 -2.11
N THR A 92 16.64 8.39 -2.51
CA THR A 92 17.16 8.45 -3.90
C THR A 92 17.78 7.11 -4.31
N ALA A 93 18.46 6.43 -3.38
CA ALA A 93 19.09 5.14 -3.61
C ALA A 93 18.12 4.00 -3.95
N ALA A 94 16.83 4.16 -3.69
CA ALA A 94 15.80 3.18 -4.03
C ALA A 94 15.16 3.40 -5.40
N LEU A 95 15.46 4.52 -6.07
CA LEU A 95 14.78 4.96 -7.28
C LEU A 95 15.76 5.09 -8.45
N ALA A 96 15.32 4.64 -9.63
CA ALA A 96 16.09 4.75 -10.87
C ALA A 96 15.21 5.22 -12.02
N ALA A 97 15.84 5.46 -13.19
CA ALA A 97 15.11 5.73 -14.41
C ALA A 97 14.13 4.58 -14.72
N PRO A 98 12.95 4.88 -15.30
CA PRO A 98 11.95 3.85 -15.58
C PRO A 98 12.50 2.70 -16.43
N GLY A 99 12.16 1.49 -16.01
CA GLY A 99 12.42 0.27 -16.77
C GLY A 99 11.35 0.01 -17.84
N PRO A 100 11.34 -1.20 -18.45
CA PRO A 100 10.25 -1.62 -19.32
C PRO A 100 8.92 -1.69 -18.57
N GLU A 101 7.82 -1.59 -19.31
CA GLU A 101 6.48 -1.69 -18.73
C GLU A 101 6.26 -3.03 -18.04
N ALA A 102 5.53 -2.99 -16.93
CA ALA A 102 5.19 -4.19 -16.17
C ALA A 102 4.27 -5.10 -17.00
N THR A 103 4.63 -6.37 -17.07
CA THR A 103 3.85 -7.41 -17.76
C THR A 103 3.11 -8.30 -16.76
N HIS A 104 3.64 -8.38 -15.54
CA HIS A 104 3.10 -9.19 -14.45
C HIS A 104 3.15 -8.41 -13.13
N ARG A 105 2.42 -8.91 -12.14
CA ARG A 105 2.58 -8.56 -10.73
C ARG A 105 2.94 -9.80 -9.92
N VAL A 106 3.56 -9.61 -8.77
CA VAL A 106 3.71 -10.66 -7.77
C VAL A 106 2.34 -10.95 -7.15
N ALA A 107 1.84 -12.18 -7.29
CA ALA A 107 0.57 -12.65 -6.74
C ALA A 107 0.73 -13.42 -5.42
N ALA A 108 1.90 -14.04 -5.20
CA ALA A 108 2.24 -14.61 -3.91
C ALA A 108 2.35 -13.50 -2.84
N VAL A 109 2.11 -13.83 -1.57
CA VAL A 109 2.35 -12.89 -0.45
C VAL A 109 3.77 -12.32 -0.52
N ARG A 110 4.75 -13.20 -0.83
CA ARG A 110 6.13 -12.81 -1.08
C ARG A 110 6.86 -13.83 -1.95
N THR A 111 7.88 -13.38 -2.67
CA THR A 111 8.76 -14.22 -3.48
C THR A 111 10.22 -13.76 -3.37
N TYR A 112 11.15 -14.62 -3.76
CA TYR A 112 12.57 -14.26 -3.92
C TYR A 112 12.92 -14.22 -5.41
N ALA A 113 13.95 -13.44 -5.75
CA ALA A 113 14.59 -13.49 -7.06
C ALA A 113 15.98 -14.13 -6.94
N PHE A 114 16.31 -15.01 -7.87
CA PHE A 114 17.54 -15.78 -7.94
C PHE A 114 18.46 -15.22 -9.03
N ALA A 115 19.77 -15.23 -8.82
CA ALA A 115 20.74 -14.69 -9.78
C ALA A 115 20.78 -15.49 -11.11
N GLU A 116 20.46 -16.78 -11.05
CA GLU A 116 20.45 -17.72 -12.18
C GLU A 116 19.08 -18.44 -12.24
N PRO A 117 18.74 -19.16 -13.33
CA PRO A 117 17.54 -20.00 -13.43
C PRO A 117 17.67 -21.27 -12.54
N SER A 118 18.00 -21.07 -11.27
CA SER A 118 18.21 -22.10 -10.26
C SER A 118 17.88 -21.55 -8.88
N ILE A 119 17.00 -22.25 -8.16
CA ILE A 119 16.65 -21.95 -6.76
C ILE A 119 17.84 -22.12 -5.79
N LYS A 120 18.95 -22.69 -6.25
CA LYS A 120 20.19 -22.86 -5.46
C LYS A 120 21.16 -21.70 -5.63
N SER A 121 20.90 -20.79 -6.56
CA SER A 121 21.74 -19.60 -6.78
C SER A 121 21.47 -18.52 -5.73
N ARG A 122 22.30 -17.48 -5.71
CA ARG A 122 22.14 -16.35 -4.78
C ARG A 122 20.74 -15.74 -4.90
N ALA A 123 20.02 -15.68 -3.78
CA ALA A 123 18.70 -15.06 -3.70
C ALA A 123 18.77 -13.59 -3.26
N SER A 124 17.76 -12.81 -3.65
CA SER A 124 17.50 -11.44 -3.24
C SER A 124 16.01 -11.22 -3.01
N GLY A 125 15.66 -10.15 -2.28
CA GLY A 125 14.28 -9.85 -1.85
C GLY A 125 14.13 -9.94 -0.33
N PRO A 126 12.93 -10.27 0.18
CA PRO A 126 11.76 -10.71 -0.57
C PRO A 126 11.07 -9.57 -1.33
N TYR A 127 10.45 -9.90 -2.47
CA TYR A 127 9.54 -9.03 -3.21
C TYR A 127 8.12 -9.36 -2.80
N SER A 128 7.32 -8.32 -2.54
CA SER A 128 5.99 -8.47 -1.94
C SER A 128 4.89 -8.56 -2.99
N MET A 129 3.74 -9.10 -2.59
CA MET A 129 2.50 -9.05 -3.39
C MET A 129 2.28 -7.65 -3.97
N ASN A 130 1.77 -7.59 -5.20
CA ASN A 130 1.53 -6.37 -5.99
C ASN A 130 2.76 -5.61 -6.46
N ALA A 131 3.99 -6.06 -6.16
CA ALA A 131 5.17 -5.57 -6.87
C ALA A 131 5.00 -5.78 -8.38
N LEU A 132 5.36 -4.76 -9.16
CA LEU A 132 5.18 -4.72 -10.60
C LEU A 132 6.46 -5.21 -11.29
N VAL A 133 6.34 -6.16 -12.22
CA VAL A 133 7.51 -6.80 -12.82
C VAL A 133 7.37 -6.96 -14.33
N ALA A 134 8.49 -6.82 -15.04
CA ALA A 134 8.61 -7.14 -16.46
C ALA A 134 9.30 -8.49 -16.62
N VAL A 135 8.60 -9.48 -17.18
CA VAL A 135 9.13 -10.83 -17.44
C VAL A 135 9.72 -10.86 -18.85
N GLU A 136 11.02 -11.15 -18.97
CA GLU A 136 11.73 -11.22 -20.26
C GLU A 136 11.69 -12.63 -20.88
N ALA A 137 11.73 -13.65 -20.02
CA ALA A 137 11.86 -15.04 -20.42
C ALA A 137 11.36 -15.97 -19.32
N THR A 138 11.03 -17.21 -19.69
CA THR A 138 10.67 -18.27 -18.74
C THR A 138 11.47 -19.52 -19.07
N GLU A 139 12.13 -20.08 -18.05
CA GLU A 139 12.88 -21.34 -18.12
C GLU A 139 12.34 -22.32 -17.07
N GLY A 140 11.62 -23.35 -17.52
CA GLY A 140 10.96 -24.30 -16.64
C GLY A 140 9.97 -23.60 -15.71
N ARG A 141 10.27 -23.59 -14.39
CA ARG A 141 9.41 -22.97 -13.35
C ARG A 141 9.86 -21.58 -12.92
N LEU A 142 10.88 -21.01 -13.57
CA LEU A 142 11.42 -19.70 -13.22
C LEU A 142 11.22 -18.71 -14.36
N ALA A 143 10.81 -17.50 -14.01
CA ALA A 143 10.64 -16.37 -14.91
C ALA A 143 11.72 -15.32 -14.64
N LYS A 144 12.44 -14.90 -15.68
CA LYS A 144 13.45 -13.84 -15.60
C LYS A 144 12.77 -12.48 -15.58
N VAL A 145 12.95 -11.75 -14.48
CA VAL A 145 12.43 -10.41 -14.24
C VAL A 145 13.53 -9.38 -14.42
N VAL A 146 13.24 -8.34 -15.21
CA VAL A 146 14.15 -7.21 -15.44
C VAL A 146 14.50 -6.54 -14.12
N GLY A 147 15.80 -6.36 -13.86
CA GLY A 147 16.29 -5.65 -12.67
C GLY A 147 16.25 -6.44 -11.35
N ALA A 148 15.61 -7.62 -11.30
CA ALA A 148 15.50 -8.42 -10.07
C ALA A 148 16.17 -9.80 -10.16
N GLY A 149 16.13 -10.46 -11.33
CA GLY A 149 16.61 -11.83 -11.53
C GLY A 149 15.47 -12.82 -11.75
N TRP A 150 15.65 -14.09 -11.39
CA TRP A 150 14.70 -15.17 -11.68
C TRP A 150 13.74 -15.40 -10.52
N MET A 151 12.43 -15.26 -10.73
CA MET A 151 11.40 -15.54 -9.74
C MET A 151 10.66 -16.84 -10.07
N ALA A 152 10.02 -17.47 -9.09
CA ALA A 152 9.12 -18.58 -9.36
C ALA A 152 7.94 -18.09 -10.22
N ALA A 153 7.75 -18.68 -11.41
CA ALA A 153 6.73 -18.24 -12.36
C ALA A 153 5.32 -18.36 -11.78
N GLU A 154 5.07 -19.36 -10.93
CA GLU A 154 3.79 -19.56 -10.21
C GLU A 154 3.47 -18.47 -9.19
N HIS A 155 4.45 -17.67 -8.77
CA HIS A 155 4.24 -16.52 -7.89
C HIS A 155 3.85 -15.26 -8.65
N LEU A 156 3.91 -15.28 -9.98
CA LEU A 156 3.61 -14.14 -10.85
C LEU A 156 2.26 -14.35 -11.54
N THR A 157 1.53 -13.26 -11.76
CA THR A 157 0.31 -13.27 -12.58
C THR A 157 0.33 -12.10 -13.55
N PRO A 158 -0.16 -12.26 -14.80
CA PRO A 158 -0.21 -11.15 -15.76
C PRO A 158 -0.97 -9.94 -15.20
N ILE A 159 -0.52 -8.73 -15.56
CA ILE A 159 -1.29 -7.51 -15.30
C ILE A 159 -2.69 -7.65 -15.91
N GLY A 160 -3.71 -7.17 -15.20
CA GLY A 160 -5.12 -7.34 -15.58
C GLY A 160 -5.77 -8.63 -15.06
N THR A 161 -5.01 -9.52 -14.42
CA THR A 161 -5.56 -10.69 -13.70
C THR A 161 -5.75 -10.35 -12.22
N PHE A 162 -6.98 -10.50 -11.74
CA PHE A 162 -7.38 -10.07 -10.41
C PHE A 162 -7.99 -11.21 -9.58
N GLU A 163 -7.75 -11.13 -8.28
CA GLU A 163 -8.45 -11.93 -7.28
C GLU A 163 -9.89 -11.40 -7.13
N SER A 164 -10.82 -12.21 -6.61
CA SER A 164 -12.23 -11.81 -6.48
C SER A 164 -12.70 -11.57 -5.04
N ASP A 165 -11.82 -11.78 -4.06
CA ASP A 165 -12.17 -11.76 -2.64
C ASP A 165 -11.08 -11.08 -1.81
N ILE A 166 -11.28 -9.80 -1.47
CA ILE A 166 -10.32 -9.02 -0.68
C ILE A 166 -10.09 -9.63 0.71
N ALA A 167 -11.12 -10.24 1.31
CA ALA A 167 -11.00 -10.89 2.62
C ALA A 167 -10.10 -12.13 2.49
N GLY A 168 -10.31 -12.92 1.44
CA GLY A 168 -9.47 -14.07 1.11
C GLY A 168 -8.02 -13.70 0.81
N VAL A 169 -7.76 -12.54 0.20
CA VAL A 169 -6.39 -12.04 0.01
C VAL A 169 -5.78 -11.61 1.34
N ALA A 170 -6.50 -10.85 2.16
CA ALA A 170 -6.03 -10.39 3.47
C ALA A 170 -5.71 -11.55 4.42
N GLU A 171 -6.51 -12.62 4.40
CA GLU A 171 -6.27 -13.85 5.18
C GLU A 171 -4.91 -14.50 4.84
N ARG A 172 -4.37 -14.33 3.63
CA ARG A 172 -3.03 -14.85 3.25
C ARG A 172 -1.90 -14.19 4.04
N PHE A 173 -2.12 -13.01 4.61
CA PHE A 173 -1.15 -12.28 5.42
C PHE A 173 -1.22 -12.61 6.92
N LEU A 174 -2.08 -13.56 7.34
CA LEU A 174 -2.22 -13.92 8.76
C LEU A 174 -0.86 -14.19 9.43
N GLY A 175 -0.60 -13.50 10.55
CA GLY A 175 0.65 -13.57 11.28
C GLY A 175 1.79 -12.69 10.74
N ALA A 176 1.61 -11.98 9.63
CA ALA A 176 2.57 -10.96 9.20
C ALA A 176 2.68 -9.86 10.27
N PRO A 177 3.89 -9.43 10.65
CA PRO A 177 4.09 -8.41 11.69
C PRO A 177 3.39 -7.08 11.37
N TYR A 178 2.94 -6.39 12.41
CA TYR A 178 2.47 -5.01 12.29
C TYR A 178 3.67 -4.06 12.13
N LEU A 179 3.62 -3.20 11.11
CA LEU A 179 4.62 -2.15 10.86
C LEU A 179 3.91 -0.86 10.47
N TRP A 180 4.06 0.19 11.26
CA TRP A 180 3.53 1.52 10.94
C TRP A 180 4.08 2.03 9.60
N GLY A 181 3.21 2.55 8.74
CA GLY A 181 3.59 2.99 7.40
C GLY A 181 3.89 1.82 6.45
N GLY A 182 3.77 0.57 6.89
CA GLY A 182 4.14 -0.62 6.13
C GLY A 182 3.01 -1.12 5.22
N ARG A 183 3.39 -1.63 4.05
CA ARG A 183 2.49 -2.34 3.11
C ARG A 183 3.16 -3.52 2.41
N GLU A 184 4.41 -3.84 2.78
CA GLU A 184 5.14 -4.97 2.25
C GLU A 184 4.82 -6.25 3.02
N SER A 185 5.14 -7.38 2.44
CA SER A 185 4.82 -8.68 3.02
C SER A 185 5.46 -8.97 4.37
N LEU A 186 6.57 -8.29 4.72
CA LEU A 186 7.27 -8.46 5.99
C LEU A 186 6.70 -7.58 7.11
N GLY A 187 5.90 -6.57 6.77
CA GLY A 187 5.33 -5.63 7.72
C GLY A 187 4.24 -4.79 7.09
N LEU A 188 3.03 -4.85 7.65
CA LEU A 188 1.88 -4.06 7.20
C LEU A 188 1.26 -3.31 8.37
N ASP A 189 0.72 -2.13 8.12
CA ASP A 189 -0.28 -1.52 9.00
C ASP A 189 -1.70 -1.83 8.53
N CYS A 190 -2.69 -1.32 9.28
CA CYS A 190 -4.10 -1.63 9.08
C CYS A 190 -4.57 -1.29 7.67
N SER A 191 -4.29 -0.07 7.19
CA SER A 191 -4.72 0.40 5.89
C SER A 191 -3.83 -0.12 4.76
N GLY A 192 -2.56 -0.43 5.03
CA GLY A 192 -1.66 -1.15 4.11
C GLY A 192 -2.16 -2.56 3.79
N LEU A 193 -2.72 -3.28 4.77
CA LEU A 193 -3.36 -4.59 4.54
C LEU A 193 -4.59 -4.48 3.62
N VAL A 194 -5.47 -3.51 3.89
CA VAL A 194 -6.66 -3.24 3.05
C VAL A 194 -6.21 -2.88 1.63
N GLN A 195 -5.24 -1.98 1.51
CA GLN A 195 -4.71 -1.54 0.23
C GLN A 195 -4.11 -2.71 -0.56
N ALA A 196 -3.30 -3.57 0.07
CA ALA A 196 -2.72 -4.74 -0.58
C ALA A 196 -3.79 -5.71 -1.11
N ALA A 197 -4.83 -5.96 -0.31
CA ALA A 197 -5.95 -6.81 -0.70
C ALA A 197 -6.78 -6.22 -1.85
N MET A 198 -7.08 -4.91 -1.78
CA MET A 198 -7.83 -4.21 -2.82
C MET A 198 -7.07 -4.18 -4.15
N PHE A 199 -5.76 -3.88 -4.16
CA PHE A 199 -4.96 -3.91 -5.38
C PHE A 199 -4.87 -5.30 -6.01
N ALA A 200 -4.77 -6.36 -5.20
CA ALA A 200 -4.79 -7.73 -5.73
C ALA A 200 -6.13 -8.07 -6.43
N CYS A 201 -7.21 -7.41 -6.02
CA CYS A 201 -8.55 -7.49 -6.62
C CYS A 201 -8.82 -6.43 -7.70
N GLY A 202 -7.84 -5.62 -8.08
CA GLY A 202 -8.00 -4.59 -9.12
C GLY A 202 -8.80 -3.37 -8.69
N LEU A 203 -8.92 -3.14 -7.38
CA LEU A 203 -9.63 -2.01 -6.80
C LEU A 203 -8.64 -0.95 -6.35
N ALA A 204 -8.80 0.29 -6.82
CA ALA A 204 -8.01 1.42 -6.35
C ALA A 204 -8.32 1.71 -4.88
N CYS A 205 -7.29 2.00 -4.09
CA CYS A 205 -7.41 2.17 -2.65
C CYS A 205 -6.42 3.24 -2.16
N PRO A 206 -6.90 4.34 -1.53
CA PRO A 206 -6.06 5.30 -0.86
C PRO A 206 -5.22 4.65 0.24
N ARG A 207 -4.17 5.33 0.67
CA ARG A 207 -3.22 4.78 1.64
C ARG A 207 -3.74 4.77 3.07
N ASP A 208 -4.45 5.82 3.47
CA ASP A 208 -4.80 6.05 4.86
C ASP A 208 -6.24 5.65 5.16
N ALA A 209 -6.46 5.13 6.38
CA ALA A 209 -7.76 4.60 6.80
C ALA A 209 -8.88 5.64 6.76
N ASP A 210 -8.57 6.93 6.98
CA ASP A 210 -9.55 8.02 6.90
C ASP A 210 -10.00 8.28 5.47
N GLN A 211 -9.08 8.26 4.51
CA GLN A 211 -9.39 8.37 3.07
C GLN A 211 -10.09 7.10 2.56
N GLN A 212 -9.70 5.92 3.04
CA GLN A 212 -10.37 4.66 2.72
C GLN A 212 -11.83 4.63 3.22
N ALA A 213 -12.14 5.35 4.31
CA ALA A 213 -13.50 5.48 4.83
C ALA A 213 -14.43 6.27 3.89
N GLU A 214 -13.93 6.87 2.82
CA GLU A 214 -14.74 7.51 1.77
C GLU A 214 -15.07 6.56 0.61
N LEU A 215 -14.49 5.34 0.60
CA LEU A 215 -14.75 4.35 -0.43
C LEU A 215 -16.11 3.66 -0.27
N GLY A 216 -16.66 3.21 -1.40
CA GLY A 216 -17.87 2.40 -1.44
C GLY A 216 -19.10 3.13 -0.91
N ARG A 217 -20.06 2.36 -0.38
CA ARG A 217 -21.27 2.90 0.25
C ARG A 217 -21.32 2.60 1.74
N GLU A 218 -21.95 3.48 2.50
CA GLU A 218 -22.26 3.22 3.91
C GLU A 218 -23.21 2.05 4.08
N ILE A 219 -22.97 1.25 5.11
CA ILE A 219 -23.86 0.18 5.57
C ILE A 219 -24.02 0.23 7.09
N GLY A 220 -25.07 -0.37 7.61
CA GLY A 220 -25.21 -0.58 9.05
C GLY A 220 -24.37 -1.76 9.54
N GLN A 221 -24.01 -1.77 10.82
CA GLN A 221 -23.29 -2.89 11.45
C GLN A 221 -24.01 -4.24 11.28
N ALA A 222 -25.34 -4.25 11.28
CA ALA A 222 -26.13 -5.48 11.07
C ALA A 222 -25.98 -6.08 9.66
N ASP A 223 -25.61 -5.25 8.68
CA ASP A 223 -25.39 -5.66 7.28
C ASP A 223 -23.93 -6.03 7.00
N PHE A 224 -23.03 -5.82 7.97
CA PHE A 224 -21.59 -6.02 7.82
C PHE A 224 -21.24 -7.50 7.62
N GLY A 225 -20.47 -7.80 6.58
CA GLY A 225 -20.04 -9.15 6.26
C GLY A 225 -18.74 -9.21 5.46
N ARG A 226 -18.52 -10.34 4.77
CA ARG A 226 -17.27 -10.67 4.10
C ARG A 226 -16.91 -9.63 3.04
N GLY A 227 -15.72 -9.06 3.15
CA GLY A 227 -15.21 -8.05 2.23
C GLY A 227 -15.70 -6.62 2.53
N ASP A 228 -16.56 -6.43 3.52
CA ASP A 228 -16.88 -5.07 3.99
C ASP A 228 -15.77 -4.56 4.90
N LEU A 229 -15.66 -3.24 5.00
CA LEU A 229 -14.67 -2.54 5.82
C LEU A 229 -15.34 -1.94 7.06
N VAL A 230 -14.68 -2.05 8.20
CA VAL A 230 -15.05 -1.36 9.44
C VAL A 230 -13.94 -0.40 9.85
N PHE A 231 -14.31 0.83 10.20
CA PHE A 231 -13.38 1.91 10.50
C PHE A 231 -13.52 2.38 11.94
N TRP A 232 -12.40 2.80 12.52
CA TRP A 232 -12.29 3.59 13.74
C TRP A 232 -11.41 4.80 13.47
N LYS A 233 -11.27 5.70 14.45
CA LYS A 233 -10.28 6.78 14.37
C LYS A 233 -8.86 6.20 14.20
N GLY A 234 -8.33 6.28 12.98
CA GLY A 234 -6.97 5.84 12.63
C GLY A 234 -6.81 4.32 12.49
N HIS A 235 -7.89 3.54 12.34
CA HIS A 235 -7.80 2.08 12.18
C HIS A 235 -8.87 1.52 11.25
N VAL A 236 -8.57 0.43 10.56
CA VAL A 236 -9.48 -0.28 9.65
C VAL A 236 -9.34 -1.80 9.76
N GLY A 237 -10.43 -2.53 9.52
CA GLY A 237 -10.42 -3.99 9.37
C GLY A 237 -11.41 -4.48 8.32
N ILE A 238 -11.23 -5.73 7.87
CA ILE A 238 -12.03 -6.37 6.82
C ILE A 238 -12.90 -7.47 7.43
N GLY A 239 -14.19 -7.50 7.12
CA GLY A 239 -15.10 -8.57 7.56
C GLY A 239 -14.81 -9.90 6.87
N LEU A 240 -15.00 -11.01 7.60
CA LEU A 240 -14.73 -12.37 7.10
C LEU A 240 -15.96 -13.24 6.91
N ASP A 241 -17.02 -12.98 7.67
CA ASP A 241 -18.18 -13.86 7.79
C ASP A 241 -19.41 -13.26 7.11
N ARG A 242 -20.51 -14.03 7.02
CA ARG A 242 -21.78 -13.50 6.52
C ARG A 242 -22.38 -12.50 7.53
N PRO A 243 -23.21 -11.55 7.06
CA PRO A 243 -23.93 -10.63 7.94
C PRO A 243 -24.67 -11.35 9.05
N SER A 244 -24.50 -10.85 10.27
CA SER A 244 -25.09 -11.42 11.48
C SER A 244 -25.34 -10.36 12.54
N ALA A 245 -26.40 -10.53 13.33
CA ALA A 245 -26.72 -9.62 14.43
C ALA A 245 -25.68 -9.63 15.57
N LYS A 246 -24.79 -10.63 15.59
CA LYS A 246 -23.74 -10.80 16.61
C LYS A 246 -22.36 -10.37 16.10
N GLY A 247 -22.31 -9.66 14.97
CA GLY A 247 -21.08 -9.39 14.22
C GLY A 247 -20.40 -10.65 13.71
N GLY A 248 -19.52 -10.45 12.75
CA GLY A 248 -18.62 -11.48 12.24
C GLY A 248 -17.25 -11.38 12.88
N ARG A 249 -16.30 -12.14 12.37
CA ARG A 249 -14.88 -11.91 12.60
C ARG A 249 -14.36 -10.87 11.60
N ILE A 250 -13.31 -10.19 12.02
CA ILE A 250 -12.52 -9.32 11.16
C ILE A 250 -11.11 -9.86 11.01
N VAL A 251 -10.46 -9.55 9.88
CA VAL A 251 -9.01 -9.61 9.72
C VAL A 251 -8.46 -8.19 9.66
N HIS A 252 -7.40 -7.93 10.40
CA HIS A 252 -6.71 -6.63 10.40
C HIS A 252 -5.25 -6.73 10.85
N ALA A 253 -4.39 -5.86 10.34
CA ALA A 253 -3.08 -5.62 10.94
C ALA A 253 -3.25 -4.62 12.09
N ASN A 254 -2.84 -4.98 13.31
CA ASN A 254 -3.12 -4.16 14.48
C ASN A 254 -1.98 -4.16 15.51
N GLY A 255 -1.80 -3.03 16.20
CA GLY A 255 -0.79 -2.87 17.24
C GLY A 255 -1.08 -3.60 18.56
N PHE A 256 -2.28 -4.17 18.75
CA PHE A 256 -2.57 -4.97 19.94
C PHE A 256 -1.94 -6.36 19.86
N HIS A 257 -2.08 -7.03 18.71
CA HIS A 257 -1.45 -8.32 18.41
C HIS A 257 -0.03 -8.17 17.85
N MET A 258 0.36 -6.95 17.44
CA MET A 258 1.58 -6.67 16.67
C MET A 258 1.69 -7.53 15.40
N ALA A 259 0.54 -7.88 14.81
CA ALA A 259 0.44 -8.74 13.64
C ALA A 259 -0.89 -8.55 12.90
N VAL A 260 -0.98 -9.11 11.69
CA VAL A 260 -2.25 -9.45 11.05
C VAL A 260 -2.90 -10.57 11.85
N ALA A 261 -4.09 -10.29 12.39
CA ALA A 261 -4.83 -11.23 13.24
C ALA A 261 -6.30 -11.30 12.83
N ILE A 262 -6.95 -12.40 13.23
CA ILE A 262 -8.38 -12.60 13.11
C ILE A 262 -8.97 -12.62 14.52
N GLU A 263 -9.97 -11.79 14.78
CA GLU A 263 -10.70 -11.77 16.05
C GLU A 263 -12.19 -11.46 15.86
N PRO A 264 -13.06 -11.76 16.85
CA PRO A 264 -14.47 -11.34 16.81
C PRO A 264 -14.60 -9.81 16.79
N LEU A 265 -15.48 -9.28 15.93
CA LEU A 265 -15.70 -7.84 15.79
C LEU A 265 -16.08 -7.20 17.13
N GLU A 266 -16.96 -7.83 17.92
CA GLU A 266 -17.43 -7.33 19.21
C GLU A 266 -16.29 -7.18 20.21
N ALA A 267 -15.39 -8.17 20.24
CA ALA A 267 -14.22 -8.14 21.10
C ALA A 267 -13.28 -7.00 20.68
N ALA A 268 -13.08 -6.81 19.37
CA ALA A 268 -12.30 -5.70 18.85
C ALA A 268 -12.93 -4.35 19.19
N ILE A 269 -14.25 -4.17 19.03
CA ILE A 269 -14.97 -2.95 19.36
C ILE A 269 -14.77 -2.58 20.83
N VAL A 270 -15.03 -3.51 21.75
CA VAL A 270 -14.88 -3.26 23.20
C VAL A 270 -13.43 -2.91 23.54
N ARG A 271 -12.48 -3.64 22.98
CA ARG A 271 -11.05 -3.44 23.24
C ARG A 271 -10.52 -2.11 22.71
N ILE A 272 -10.89 -1.74 21.49
CA ILE A 272 -10.45 -0.51 20.81
C ILE A 272 -11.07 0.73 21.48
N ASP A 273 -12.34 0.63 21.89
CA ASP A 273 -13.01 1.69 22.66
C ASP A 273 -12.32 1.92 24.01
N ALA A 274 -12.04 0.84 24.75
CA ALA A 274 -11.32 0.90 26.02
C ALA A 274 -9.88 1.45 25.89
N ALA A 275 -9.26 1.32 24.71
CA ALA A 275 -7.96 1.88 24.38
C ALA A 275 -8.01 3.37 23.97
N GLY A 276 -9.20 3.99 23.93
CA GLY A 276 -9.39 5.42 23.67
C GLY A 276 -9.60 5.83 22.21
N ALA A 277 -9.67 4.87 21.28
CA ALA A 277 -9.98 5.16 19.88
C ALA A 277 -11.49 5.27 19.60
N GLY A 278 -12.33 4.88 20.56
CA GLY A 278 -13.79 5.00 20.51
C GLY A 278 -14.51 3.87 19.77
N GLN A 279 -15.81 4.05 19.55
CA GLN A 279 -16.65 3.16 18.75
C GLN A 279 -16.30 3.23 17.25
N PRO A 280 -16.70 2.23 16.45
CA PRO A 280 -16.55 2.30 15.00
C PRO A 280 -17.14 3.59 14.43
N THR A 281 -16.39 4.25 13.55
CA THR A 281 -16.78 5.51 12.90
C THR A 281 -17.58 5.27 11.62
N GLY A 282 -17.55 4.06 11.07
CA GLY A 282 -18.35 3.71 9.89
C GLY A 282 -18.10 2.29 9.41
N PHE A 283 -19.04 1.78 8.61
CA PHE A 283 -18.94 0.52 7.90
C PHE A 283 -19.18 0.78 6.41
N ARG A 284 -18.32 0.22 5.55
CA ARG A 284 -18.39 0.43 4.10
C ARG A 284 -18.45 -0.89 3.34
N ARG A 285 -19.26 -0.92 2.29
CA ARG A 285 -19.27 -1.96 1.26
C ARG A 285 -18.74 -1.39 -0.04
N LEU A 286 -17.70 -2.03 -0.58
CA LEU A 286 -17.06 -1.66 -1.85
C LEU A 286 -17.98 -1.95 -3.06
#